data_AF-A0A0B1TMM7-F1
#
_entry.id   AF-A0A0B1TMM7-F1
#
_cell.length_a   1.000
_cell.length_b   1.000
_cell.length_c   1.000
_cell.angle_alpha   90.00
_cell.angle_beta   90.00
_cell.angle_gamma   90.00
#
_symmetry.space_group_name_H-M   'P 1'
#
loop_
_entity.id
_entity.type
_entity.pdbx_description
1 polymer ?
#
loop_
_entity_poly.entity_id
_entity_poly.type
_entity_poly.pdbx_seq_one_letter_code
_entity_poly.pdbx_strand_id
1 'polypeptide(L)'
;MSATLATVLLEEVVDVTPFSAEGATQMLFDVENGLIPLLSHIFARCGATPNMYYDENFTTLLGSLKLLSLPWAVVTLLKEEIDQLPEEIADEKLFEMKIYGINKERANNLIRLRSDIEKQDIS
;
A
#
# COMPACT_ATOMS: atom_id res chain seq x y z
N MET A 1 -3.26 -14.51 -13.63
CA MET A 1 -2.84 -13.33 -14.43
C MET A 1 -3.00 -12.04 -13.64
N SER A 2 -4.17 -11.73 -13.07
CA SER A 2 -4.34 -10.55 -12.19
C SER A 2 -3.41 -10.59 -10.97
N ALA A 3 -3.39 -11.71 -10.24
CA ALA A 3 -2.52 -11.89 -9.08
C ALA A 3 -1.03 -11.73 -9.42
N THR A 4 -0.59 -12.19 -10.60
CA THR A 4 0.80 -12.04 -11.08
C THR A 4 1.18 -10.58 -11.28
N LEU A 5 0.26 -9.76 -11.82
CA LEU A 5 0.53 -8.34 -12.00
C LEU A 5 0.65 -7.62 -10.66
N ALA A 6 -0.24 -7.92 -9.72
CA ALA A 6 -0.16 -7.34 -8.37
C ALA A 6 1.15 -7.73 -7.66
N THR A 7 1.59 -8.99 -7.77
CA THR A 7 2.90 -9.43 -7.26
C THR A 7 4.06 -8.64 -7.88
N VAL A 8 4.08 -8.48 -9.21
CA VAL A 8 5.13 -7.69 -9.87
C VAL A 8 5.13 -6.24 -9.41
N LEU A 9 3.96 -5.61 -9.28
CA LEU A 9 3.88 -4.24 -8.77
C LEU A 9 4.33 -4.13 -7.30
N LEU A 10 4.06 -5.14 -6.49
CA LEU A 10 4.54 -5.19 -5.10
C LEU A 10 6.06 -5.31 -5.06
N GLU A 11 6.61 -6.37 -5.64
CA GLU A 11 8.01 -6.76 -5.50
C GLU A 11 8.96 -5.81 -6.27
N GLU A 12 8.58 -5.42 -7.49
CA GLU A 12 9.47 -4.68 -8.39
C GLU A 12 9.26 -3.17 -8.36
N VAL A 13 8.20 -2.69 -7.70
CA VAL A 13 7.91 -1.26 -7.61
C VAL A 13 7.78 -0.81 -6.17
N VAL A 14 6.78 -1.33 -5.44
CA VAL A 14 6.47 -0.85 -4.09
C VAL A 14 7.59 -1.16 -3.10
N ASP A 15 8.16 -2.36 -3.15
CA ASP A 15 9.13 -2.83 -2.15
C ASP A 15 10.56 -2.30 -2.39
N VAL A 16 10.81 -1.68 -3.55
CA VAL A 16 12.15 -1.22 -3.95
C VAL A 16 12.25 0.28 -4.26
N THR A 17 11.12 0.96 -4.49
CA THR A 17 11.11 2.37 -4.88
C THR A 17 10.87 3.27 -3.67
N PRO A 18 11.75 4.26 -3.42
CA PRO A 18 11.45 5.28 -2.42
C PRO A 18 10.33 6.22 -2.89
N PHE A 19 9.22 6.25 -2.16
CA PHE A 19 8.08 7.13 -2.45
C PHE A 19 8.07 8.36 -1.53
N SER A 20 7.56 9.50 -2.01
CA SER A 20 7.00 10.52 -1.11
C SER A 20 5.51 10.21 -0.87
N ALA A 21 4.87 10.88 0.10
CA ALA A 21 3.42 10.75 0.29
C ALA A 21 2.64 11.06 -1.00
N GLU A 22 3.03 12.12 -1.71
CA GLU A 22 2.38 12.54 -2.97
C GLU A 22 2.62 11.53 -4.09
N GLY A 23 3.85 11.00 -4.22
CA GLY A 23 4.17 9.98 -5.21
C GLY A 23 3.38 8.69 -4.98
N ALA A 24 3.26 8.25 -3.73
CA ALA A 24 2.45 7.09 -3.37
C ALA A 24 0.96 7.35 -3.63
N THR A 25 0.47 8.56 -3.35
CA THR A 25 -0.93 8.96 -3.60
C THR A 25 -1.25 8.91 -5.09
N GLN A 26 -0.35 9.40 -5.94
CA GLN A 26 -0.52 9.33 -7.39
C GLN A 26 -0.58 7.87 -7.88
N MET A 27 0.35 7.03 -7.43
CA MET A 27 0.37 5.61 -7.80
C MET A 27 -0.88 4.87 -7.30
N LEU A 28 -1.36 5.16 -6.08
CA LEU A 28 -2.62 4.63 -5.57
C LEU A 28 -3.78 5.02 -6.48
N PHE A 29 -3.87 6.30 -6.85
CA PHE A 29 -4.91 6.80 -7.74
C PHE A 29 -4.88 6.10 -9.11
N ASP A 30 -3.69 5.95 -9.70
CA ASP A 30 -3.49 5.30 -11.00
C ASP A 30 -3.91 3.83 -10.97
N VAL A 31 -3.62 3.11 -9.87
CA VAL A 31 -4.03 1.72 -9.70
C VAL A 31 -5.55 1.60 -9.50
N GLU A 32 -6.13 2.38 -8.58
CA GLU A 32 -7.55 2.28 -8.24
C GLU A 32 -8.47 2.75 -9.37
N ASN A 33 -8.10 3.83 -10.06
CA ASN A 33 -8.97 4.49 -11.03
C ASN A 33 -8.57 4.24 -12.48
N GLY A 34 -7.35 3.77 -12.73
CA GLY A 34 -6.86 3.39 -14.05
C GLY A 34 -6.79 1.88 -14.24
N LEU A 35 -5.88 1.25 -13.50
CA LEU A 35 -5.52 -0.15 -13.74
C LEU A 35 -6.64 -1.13 -13.38
N ILE A 36 -7.23 -1.04 -12.19
CA ILE A 36 -8.29 -1.96 -11.75
C ILE A 36 -9.50 -1.92 -12.69
N PRO A 37 -10.05 -0.74 -13.06
CA PRO A 37 -11.16 -0.67 -14.03
C PRO A 37 -10.79 -1.23 -15.40
N LEU A 38 -9.57 -0.97 -15.88
CA LEU A 38 -9.08 -1.49 -17.15
C LEU A 38 -9.03 -3.01 -17.15
N LEU A 39 -8.44 -3.61 -16.11
CA LEU A 39 -8.38 -5.07 -15.97
C LEU A 39 -9.78 -5.66 -15.84
N SER A 40 -10.66 -5.04 -15.05
CA SER A 40 -12.05 -5.46 -14.89
C SER A 40 -12.78 -5.50 -16.23
N HIS A 41 -12.59 -4.47 -17.07
CA HIS A 41 -13.14 -4.42 -18.42
C HIS A 41 -12.56 -5.51 -19.33
N ILE A 42 -11.26 -5.76 -19.29
CA ILE A 42 -10.60 -6.81 -20.08
C ILE A 42 -11.13 -8.20 -19.68
N PHE A 43 -11.18 -8.52 -18.39
CA PHE A 43 -11.67 -9.81 -17.92
C PHE A 43 -13.15 -10.01 -18.26
N ALA A 44 -13.98 -8.97 -18.12
CA ALA A 44 -15.40 -9.05 -18.46
C ALA A 44 -15.60 -9.43 -19.93
N ARG A 45 -14.77 -8.90 -20.85
CA ARG A 45 -14.78 -9.29 -22.28
C ARG A 45 -14.38 -10.75 -22.52
N CYS A 46 -13.62 -11.34 -21.59
CA CYS A 46 -13.25 -12.75 -21.61
C CYS A 46 -14.24 -13.65 -20.83
N GLY A 47 -15.36 -13.11 -20.35
CA GLY A 47 -16.37 -13.86 -19.57
C GLY A 47 -15.98 -14.10 -18.11
N ALA A 48 -14.97 -13.41 -17.61
CA ALA A 48 -14.53 -13.49 -16.21
C ALA A 48 -14.84 -12.18 -15.47
N THR A 49 -15.28 -12.27 -14.22
CA THR A 49 -15.55 -11.09 -13.37
C THR A 49 -14.78 -11.21 -12.05
N PRO A 50 -13.43 -11.26 -12.10
CA PRO A 50 -12.64 -11.26 -10.88
C PRO A 50 -12.88 -9.95 -10.13
N ASN A 51 -12.99 -10.02 -8.81
CA ASN A 51 -13.03 -8.84 -7.98
C ASN A 51 -11.67 -8.63 -7.35
N MET A 52 -10.89 -7.71 -7.92
CA MET A 52 -9.53 -7.40 -7.48
C MET A 52 -9.49 -6.88 -6.04
N TYR A 53 -10.58 -6.32 -5.50
CA TYR A 53 -10.61 -5.86 -4.11
C TYR A 53 -10.66 -7.01 -3.09
N TYR A 54 -10.98 -8.23 -3.54
CA TYR A 54 -10.91 -9.46 -2.73
C TYR A 54 -9.72 -10.35 -3.11
N ASP A 55 -8.87 -9.94 -4.05
CA ASP A 55 -7.64 -10.64 -4.39
C ASP A 55 -6.55 -10.19 -3.40
N GLU A 56 -5.98 -11.14 -2.65
CA GLU A 56 -5.04 -10.85 -1.55
C GLU A 56 -3.83 -10.00 -1.98
N ASN A 57 -3.32 -10.23 -3.20
CA ASN A 57 -2.18 -9.48 -3.71
C ASN A 57 -2.58 -8.04 -4.06
N PHE A 58 -3.76 -7.84 -4.65
CA PHE A 58 -4.28 -6.49 -4.88
C PHE A 58 -4.63 -5.78 -3.57
N THR A 59 -5.20 -6.47 -2.60
CA THR A 59 -5.46 -5.91 -1.26
C THR A 59 -4.15 -5.43 -0.63
N THR A 60 -3.09 -6.25 -0.69
CA THR A 60 -1.75 -5.92 -0.19
C THR A 60 -1.13 -4.74 -0.95
N LEU A 61 -1.28 -4.69 -2.28
CA LEU A 61 -0.81 -3.58 -3.11
C LEU A 61 -1.47 -2.25 -2.70
N LEU A 62 -2.80 -2.24 -2.64
CA LEU A 62 -3.57 -1.06 -2.26
C LEU A 62 -3.27 -0.63 -0.82
N GLY A 63 -3.18 -1.58 0.11
CA GLY A 63 -2.79 -1.32 1.49
C GLY A 63 -1.39 -0.69 1.60
N SER A 64 -0.43 -1.22 0.84
CA SER A 64 0.95 -0.71 0.85
C SER A 64 1.01 0.73 0.34
N LEU A 65 0.37 1.00 -0.81
CA LEU A 65 0.32 2.34 -1.39
C LEU A 65 -0.43 3.32 -0.48
N LYS A 66 -1.51 2.88 0.19
CA LYS A 66 -2.26 3.70 1.12
C LYS A 66 -1.48 4.06 2.38
N LEU A 67 -0.73 3.11 2.95
CA LEU A 67 0.19 3.38 4.05
C LEU A 67 1.25 4.41 3.63
N LEU A 68 1.87 4.22 2.47
CA LEU A 68 2.88 5.14 1.94
C LEU A 68 2.30 6.53 1.63
N SER A 69 1.02 6.62 1.30
CA SER A 69 0.31 7.87 1.00
C SER A 69 -0.08 8.68 2.23
N LEU A 70 0.10 8.14 3.45
CA LEU A 70 -0.27 8.86 4.66
C LEU A 70 0.52 10.17 4.82
N PRO A 71 -0.11 11.26 5.29
CA PRO A 71 0.61 12.49 5.61
C PRO A 71 1.77 12.22 6.58
N TRP A 72 2.85 12.99 6.47
CA TRP A 72 4.05 12.83 7.30
C TRP A 72 3.75 12.69 8.79
N ALA A 73 2.96 13.62 9.36
CA ALA A 73 2.62 13.58 10.78
C ALA A 73 1.88 12.29 11.18
N VAL A 74 1.03 11.76 10.30
CA VAL A 74 0.25 10.55 10.57
C VAL A 74 1.14 9.31 10.49
N VAL A 75 2.02 9.22 9.48
CA VAL A 75 2.90 8.05 9.33
C VAL A 75 3.96 7.99 10.44
N THR A 76 4.47 9.15 10.89
CA THR A 76 5.42 9.23 12.00
C THR A 76 4.78 8.76 13.31
N LEU A 77 3.59 9.29 13.65
CA LEU A 77 2.85 8.84 14.84
C LEU A 77 2.49 7.36 14.76
N LEU A 78 2.02 6.90 13.58
CA LEU A 78 1.71 5.49 13.36
C LEU A 78 2.94 4.61 13.60
N LYS A 79 4.11 5.00 13.08
CA LYS A 79 5.37 4.26 13.27
C LYS A 79 5.73 4.15 14.75
N GLU A 80 5.71 5.27 15.47
CA GLU A 80 6.02 5.31 16.91
C GLU A 80 5.08 4.42 17.73
N GLU A 81 3.80 4.40 17.36
CA GLU A 81 2.79 3.55 18.00
C GLU A 81 3.00 2.07 17.67
N ILE A 82 3.05 1.69 16.39
CA ILE A 82 3.15 0.26 16.01
C ILE A 82 4.45 -0.37 16.49
N ASP A 83 5.56 0.39 16.57
CA ASP A 83 6.83 -0.12 17.08
C ASP A 83 6.71 -0.61 18.55
N GLN A 84 5.87 0.04 19.35
CA GLN A 84 5.65 -0.29 20.77
C GLN A 84 4.57 -1.36 21.01
N LEU A 85 3.71 -1.60 20.02
CA LEU A 85 2.57 -2.53 20.16
C LEU A 85 2.97 -3.97 19.82
N PRO A 86 2.36 -4.99 20.46
CA PRO A 86 2.36 -6.37 19.95
C PRO A 86 1.83 -6.46 18.52
N GLU A 87 2.24 -7.49 17.77
CA GLU A 87 1.91 -7.65 16.35
C GLU A 87 0.40 -7.65 16.11
N GLU A 88 -0.38 -8.40 16.90
CA GLU A 88 -1.83 -8.49 16.71
C GLU A 88 -2.54 -7.14 16.91
N ILE A 89 -2.05 -6.33 17.83
CA ILE A 89 -2.63 -5.00 18.13
C ILE A 89 -2.21 -3.99 17.06
N ALA A 90 -0.98 -4.08 16.56
CA ALA A 90 -0.52 -3.25 15.45
C ALA A 90 -1.31 -3.54 14.17
N ASP A 91 -1.58 -4.81 13.88
CA ASP A 91 -2.37 -5.24 12.72
C ASP A 91 -3.83 -4.78 12.83
N GLU A 92 -4.44 -4.85 14.02
CA GLU A 92 -5.78 -4.30 14.26
C GLU A 92 -5.83 -2.79 14.02
N LYS A 93 -4.83 -2.05 14.47
CA LYS A 93 -4.72 -0.60 14.22
C LYS A 93 -4.58 -0.28 12.73
N LEU A 94 -3.75 -1.02 11.99
CA LEU A 94 -3.65 -0.87 10.53
C LEU A 94 -5.01 -1.13 9.85
N PHE A 95 -5.72 -2.15 10.31
CA PHE A 95 -7.07 -2.46 9.84
C PHE A 95 -8.07 -1.32 10.12
N GLU A 96 -8.08 -0.74 11.32
CA GLU A 96 -8.94 0.41 11.68
C GLU A 96 -8.68 1.64 10.79
N MET A 97 -7.41 1.84 10.41
CA MET A 97 -7.00 2.88 9.44
C MET A 97 -7.38 2.54 7.99
N LYS A 98 -8.05 1.40 7.77
CA LYS A 98 -8.42 0.86 6.46
C LYS A 98 -7.19 0.56 5.59
N ILE A 99 -6.08 0.16 6.21
CA ILE A 99 -4.86 -0.30 5.56
C ILE A 99 -4.88 -1.83 5.63
N TYR A 100 -5.46 -2.45 4.61
CA TYR A 100 -5.70 -3.90 4.57
C TYR A 100 -4.55 -4.65 3.91
N GLY A 101 -4.37 -5.93 4.27
CA GLY A 101 -3.33 -6.78 3.68
C GLY A 101 -1.90 -6.44 4.11
N ILE A 102 -1.73 -5.63 5.15
CA ILE A 102 -0.44 -5.21 5.68
C ILE A 102 -0.36 -5.62 7.15
N ASN A 103 0.72 -6.34 7.51
CA ASN A 103 1.07 -6.62 8.89
C ASN A 103 2.11 -5.63 9.42
N LYS A 104 2.39 -5.67 10.72
CA LYS A 104 3.37 -4.83 11.39
C LYS A 104 4.74 -4.84 10.70
N GLU A 105 5.28 -6.02 10.37
CA GLU A 105 6.59 -6.14 9.74
C GLU A 105 6.65 -5.40 8.39
N ARG A 106 5.68 -5.65 7.51
CA ARG A 106 5.61 -5.01 6.20
C ARG A 106 5.39 -3.51 6.34
N ALA A 107 4.54 -3.07 7.27
CA ALA A 107 4.34 -1.65 7.54
C ALA A 107 5.66 -0.96 7.89
N ASN A 108 6.44 -1.55 8.80
CA ASN A 108 7.74 -1.03 9.18
C ASN A 108 8.75 -0.99 8.02
N ASN A 109 8.75 -2.01 7.16
CA ASN A 109 9.61 -2.02 5.97
C ASN A 109 9.22 -0.92 4.97
N LEU A 110 7.92 -0.75 4.71
CA LEU A 110 7.41 0.28 3.81
C LEU A 110 7.67 1.70 4.31
N ILE A 111 7.46 1.95 5.61
CA ILE A 111 7.69 3.29 6.19
C ILE A 111 9.15 3.72 6.04
N ARG A 112 10.11 2.78 6.05
CA ARG A 112 11.53 3.08 5.79
C ARG A 112 11.81 3.54 4.35
N LEU A 113 10.94 3.22 3.40
CA LEU A 113 11.05 3.65 2.00
C LEU A 113 10.49 5.06 1.75
N ARG A 114 9.95 5.74 2.77
CA ARG A 114 9.44 7.11 2.66
C ARG A 114 10.57 8.13 2.53
N SER A 115 10.79 8.58 1.30
CA SER A 115 11.87 9.50 0.91
C SER A 115 11.70 10.95 1.41
N ASP A 116 10.52 11.29 1.91
CA ASP A 116 10.16 12.59 2.46
C ASP A 116 10.32 12.66 4.00
N ILE A 117 10.54 11.52 4.68
CA ILE A 117 10.76 11.51 6.13
C ILE A 117 12.17 12.02 6.48
N GLU A 118 13.22 11.63 5.75
CA GLU A 118 14.59 12.10 6.03
C GLU A 118 14.84 13.58 5.69
N LYS A 119 13.98 14.18 4.86
CA LYS A 119 14.18 15.56 4.38
C LYS A 119 13.71 16.63 5.38
N GLN A 120 12.94 16.27 6.41
CA GLN A 120 12.39 17.23 7.37
C GLN A 120 13.20 17.39 8.67
N ASP A 121 14.20 16.52 8.91
CA ASP A 121 15.11 16.68 10.06
C ASP A 121 16.22 17.74 9.84
N ILE A 122 16.20 18.45 8.69
CA ILE A 122 17.24 19.41 8.27
C ILE A 122 16.66 20.82 8.02
N SER A 123 15.39 21.09 8.36
CA SER A 123 14.75 22.40 8.16
C SER A 123 14.40 23.11 9.46
#